data_AF-A0A0E0N640-F1
#
_entry.id   AF-A0A0E0N640-F1
#
_cell.length_a   1.000
_cell.length_b   1.000
_cell.length_c   1.000
_cell.angle_alpha   90.00
_cell.angle_beta   90.00
_cell.angle_gamma   90.00
#
_symmetry.space_group_name_H-M   'P 1'
#
loop_
_entity.id
_entity.type
_entity.pdbx_description
1 polymer ?
#
loop_
_entity_poly.entity_id
_entity_poly.type
_entity_poly.pdbx_seq_one_letter_code
_entity_poly.pdbx_strand_id
1 'polypeptide(L)'
;MSDDIKFVLSLLLLSSLMLFVASDDTECLRTLQKSLVDPRGELESTWNFSGNGFNGFICSFTGVNCWNPSDSTVRSLHLVSLGLQGQFPEGLQGCSMIEDLNLSGPIPSDISWRLPYLRYLDLSHNSFSGQIPTNITEMTKLEFLNLSNNDFSGPIPSNISLLVPQLSSLDLSYNSFSGPIPVSITDMAYLKLKTLNLRHNKLNASIFAGNRRLCGAPLGNCRLRRVNDETSIGAAVGFVVGFVLAFYFPHWFVFSTSLHSYIFRI
;
A
#
# COMPACT_ATOMS: atom_id res chain seq x y z
N MET A 1 -33.53 4.17 46.35
CA MET A 1 -32.27 4.63 45.74
C MET A 1 -32.58 4.93 44.28
N SER A 2 -32.54 6.21 43.88
CA SER A 2 -33.04 6.67 42.56
C SER A 2 -32.38 5.90 41.43
N ASP A 3 -33.10 5.66 40.33
CA ASP A 3 -32.53 5.04 39.13
C ASP A 3 -31.39 5.90 38.53
N ASP A 4 -31.35 7.20 38.85
CA ASP A 4 -30.21 8.09 38.56
C ASP A 4 -28.93 7.65 39.30
N ILE A 5 -29.06 7.16 40.54
CA ILE A 5 -27.92 6.69 41.33
C ILE A 5 -27.40 5.37 40.75
N LYS A 6 -28.28 4.48 40.27
CA LYS A 6 -27.86 3.26 39.57
C LYS A 6 -27.18 3.56 38.24
N PHE A 7 -27.68 4.56 37.50
CA PHE A 7 -27.08 5.00 36.25
C PHE A 7 -25.70 5.60 36.48
N VAL A 8 -25.57 6.50 37.45
CA VAL A 8 -24.29 7.09 37.87
C VAL A 8 -23.33 6.03 38.42
N LEU A 9 -23.80 5.07 39.23
CA LEU A 9 -22.98 3.94 39.65
C LEU A 9 -22.59 3.04 38.47
N SER A 10 -23.45 2.83 37.47
CA SER A 10 -23.09 2.05 36.27
C SER A 10 -22.06 2.77 35.41
N LEU A 11 -22.15 4.10 35.29
CA LEU A 11 -21.17 4.95 34.62
C LEU A 11 -19.85 5.01 35.37
N LEU A 12 -19.90 5.08 36.71
CA LEU A 12 -18.71 5.04 37.56
C LEU A 12 -18.08 3.64 37.58
N LEU A 13 -18.87 2.58 37.50
CA LEU A 13 -18.42 1.20 37.35
C LEU A 13 -17.80 0.96 35.97
N LEU A 14 -18.39 1.50 34.89
CA LEU A 14 -17.83 1.54 33.55
C LEU A 14 -16.54 2.38 33.48
N SER A 15 -16.46 3.50 34.20
CA SER A 15 -15.23 4.29 34.31
C SER A 15 -14.18 3.62 35.20
N SER A 16 -14.59 2.80 36.17
CA SER A 16 -13.68 1.98 36.98
C SER A 16 -13.24 0.70 36.27
N LEU A 17 -13.95 0.29 35.22
CA LEU A 17 -13.51 -0.76 34.29
C LEU A 17 -12.37 -0.28 33.37
N MET A 18 -12.00 1.00 33.43
CA MET A 18 -10.76 1.54 32.84
C MET A 18 -9.51 1.18 33.66
N LEU A 19 -9.54 0.07 34.40
CA LEU A 19 -8.35 -0.54 34.97
C LEU A 19 -7.72 -1.40 33.86
N PHE A 20 -6.66 -0.84 33.25
CA PHE A 20 -5.83 -1.38 32.18
C PHE A 20 -6.53 -1.49 30.80
N VAL A 21 -6.76 -0.35 30.14
CA VAL A 21 -6.66 -0.37 28.67
C VAL A 21 -5.17 -0.60 28.38
N ALA A 22 -4.77 -1.87 28.20
CA ALA A 22 -3.54 -2.14 27.47
C ALA A 22 -3.64 -1.38 26.15
N SER A 23 -2.60 -0.66 25.71
CA SER A 23 -2.68 0.04 24.42
C SER A 23 -3.09 -0.97 23.35
N ASP A 24 -3.94 -0.54 22.40
CA ASP A 24 -4.37 -1.36 21.26
C ASP A 24 -3.18 -2.10 20.63
N ASP A 25 -2.03 -1.41 20.53
CA ASP A 25 -0.76 -1.98 20.07
C ASP A 25 -0.14 -3.02 21.01
N THR A 26 -0.24 -2.86 22.33
CA THR A 26 0.26 -3.86 23.29
C THR A 26 -0.49 -5.19 23.14
N GLU A 27 -1.82 -5.16 23.02
CA GLU A 27 -2.62 -6.37 22.79
C GLU A 27 -2.40 -6.93 21.39
N CYS A 28 -2.25 -6.06 20.39
CA CYS A 28 -1.88 -6.45 19.03
C CYS A 28 -0.56 -7.25 19.03
N LEU A 29 0.52 -6.72 19.60
CA LEU A 29 1.82 -7.39 19.66
C LEU A 29 1.75 -8.69 20.48
N ARG A 30 0.96 -8.72 21.55
CA ARG A 30 0.74 -9.95 22.33
C ARG A 30 0.06 -11.04 21.50
N THR A 31 -0.93 -10.67 20.70
CA THR A 31 -1.63 -11.62 19.81
C THR A 31 -0.73 -12.06 18.66
N LEU A 32 0.03 -11.12 18.10
CA LEU A 32 1.04 -11.35 17.07
C LEU A 32 2.07 -12.38 17.54
N GLN A 33 2.65 -12.20 18.73
CA GLN A 33 3.62 -13.15 19.31
C GLN A 33 3.05 -14.57 19.40
N LYS A 34 1.79 -14.70 19.84
CA LYS A 34 1.11 -16.01 19.96
C LYS A 34 0.83 -16.67 18.62
N SER A 35 0.67 -15.89 17.56
CA SER A 35 0.36 -16.39 16.21
C SER A 35 1.60 -16.88 15.45
N LEU A 36 2.79 -16.46 15.87
CA LEU A 36 4.06 -16.76 15.21
C LEU A 36 4.73 -17.98 15.84
N VAL A 37 5.40 -18.78 15.01
CA VAL A 37 6.33 -19.80 15.49
C VAL A 37 7.72 -19.18 15.49
N ASP A 38 8.38 -19.15 16.65
CA ASP A 38 9.72 -18.58 16.84
C ASP A 38 10.70 -19.66 17.29
N PRO A 39 11.27 -20.46 16.37
CA PRO A 39 12.14 -21.59 16.72
C PRO A 39 13.46 -21.16 17.36
N ARG A 40 13.84 -19.89 17.20
CA ARG A 40 15.12 -19.34 17.66
C ARG A 40 14.99 -18.50 18.93
N GLY A 41 13.77 -18.19 19.36
CA GLY A 41 13.51 -17.34 20.53
C GLY A 41 13.89 -15.88 20.31
N GLU A 42 13.91 -15.41 19.05
CA GLU A 42 14.26 -14.03 18.72
C GLU A 42 13.25 -13.02 19.32
N LEU A 43 11.96 -13.34 19.28
CA LEU A 43 10.90 -12.52 19.88
C LEU A 43 10.91 -12.68 21.39
N GLU A 44 11.01 -13.91 21.91
CA GLU A 44 11.02 -14.17 23.36
C GLU A 44 12.16 -13.43 24.08
N SER A 45 13.27 -13.15 23.39
CA SER A 45 14.41 -12.42 23.93
C SER A 45 14.08 -11.00 24.41
N THR A 46 13.13 -10.31 23.75
CA THR A 46 12.81 -8.90 24.04
C THR A 46 11.32 -8.64 24.27
N TRP A 47 10.43 -9.44 23.68
CA TRP A 47 8.96 -9.29 23.77
C TRP A 47 8.44 -9.83 25.10
N ASN A 48 8.80 -9.12 26.18
CA ASN A 48 8.34 -9.42 27.51
C ASN A 48 7.17 -8.50 27.92
N PHE A 49 5.98 -9.08 27.98
CA PHE A 49 4.75 -8.39 28.37
C PHE A 49 4.47 -8.43 29.89
N SER A 50 5.38 -8.95 30.72
CA SER A 50 5.19 -9.10 32.17
C SER A 50 5.49 -7.85 32.99
N GLY A 51 6.02 -6.79 32.37
CA GLY A 51 6.36 -5.54 33.05
C GLY A 51 5.14 -4.69 33.42
N ASN A 52 5.29 -3.80 34.41
CA ASN A 52 4.23 -2.89 34.88
C ASN A 52 3.87 -1.76 33.87
N GLY A 53 4.19 -1.93 32.58
CA GLY A 53 3.80 -1.01 31.50
C GLY A 53 4.28 0.43 31.71
N PHE A 54 5.59 0.67 31.69
CA PHE A 54 6.10 2.05 31.55
C PHE A 54 5.82 2.56 30.13
N ASN A 55 5.58 3.86 30.01
CA ASN A 55 5.45 4.58 28.75
C ASN A 55 6.53 4.17 27.72
N GLY A 56 6.12 3.53 26.62
CA GLY A 56 7.01 3.15 25.51
C GLY A 56 7.73 1.80 25.66
N PHE A 57 7.39 0.95 26.64
CA PHE A 57 8.12 -0.31 26.85
C PHE A 57 8.12 -1.24 25.62
N ILE A 58 7.01 -1.30 24.87
CA ILE A 58 6.91 -2.10 23.64
C ILE A 58 7.82 -1.59 22.52
N CYS A 59 8.30 -0.35 22.59
CA CYS A 59 9.21 0.24 21.61
C CYS A 59 10.66 -0.24 21.76
N SER A 60 10.95 -0.98 22.84
CA SER A 60 12.23 -1.66 23.04
C SER A 60 12.26 -3.06 22.42
N PHE A 61 11.12 -3.56 21.95
CA PHE A 61 11.00 -4.89 21.39
C PHE A 61 11.71 -4.99 20.05
N THR A 62 12.34 -6.14 19.81
CA THR A 62 13.01 -6.42 18.54
C THR A 62 12.02 -6.23 17.39
N GLY A 63 12.40 -5.42 16.42
CA GLY A 63 11.60 -5.16 15.23
C GLY A 63 10.41 -4.21 15.41
N VAL A 64 10.21 -3.62 16.61
CA VAL A 64 9.14 -2.65 16.87
C VAL A 64 9.71 -1.23 16.85
N ASN A 65 9.19 -0.37 15.98
CA ASN A 65 9.47 1.06 16.02
C ASN A 65 8.19 1.83 16.34
N CYS A 66 8.29 2.77 17.26
CA CYS A 66 7.19 3.64 17.67
C CYS A 66 7.28 5.03 17.05
N TRP A 67 6.17 5.75 17.05
CA TRP A 67 6.13 7.17 16.66
C TRP A 67 6.99 8.05 17.58
N ASN A 68 6.99 7.70 18.86
CA ASN A 68 7.77 8.33 19.91
C ASN A 68 8.29 7.20 20.83
N PRO A 69 9.59 7.16 21.16
CA PRO A 69 10.14 6.11 22.05
C PRO A 69 9.47 6.02 23.42
N SER A 70 8.81 7.11 23.85
CA SER A 70 8.09 7.17 25.13
C SER A 70 6.62 6.77 25.03
N ASP A 71 6.07 6.54 23.83
CA ASP A 71 4.65 6.21 23.65
C ASP A 71 4.51 4.77 23.19
N SER A 72 3.51 4.04 23.70
CA SER A 72 3.25 2.66 23.29
C SER A 72 2.44 2.59 21.99
N THR A 73 2.79 3.43 21.01
CA THR A 73 2.14 3.51 19.70
C THR A 73 3.09 3.05 18.59
N VAL A 74 2.73 1.95 17.93
CA VAL A 74 3.58 1.31 16.93
C VAL A 74 3.43 2.03 15.59
N ARG A 75 4.57 2.41 15.02
CA ARG A 75 4.67 2.99 13.68
C ARG A 75 5.07 1.93 12.65
N SER A 76 6.05 1.09 12.97
CA SER A 76 6.48 0.05 12.05
C SER A 76 6.89 -1.25 12.72
N LEU A 77 6.66 -2.34 12.00
CA LEU A 77 7.05 -3.70 12.39
C LEU A 77 7.96 -4.31 11.34
N HIS A 78 9.20 -4.61 11.73
CA HIS A 78 10.20 -5.26 10.88
C HIS A 78 10.63 -6.59 11.50
N LEU A 79 9.96 -7.67 11.11
CA LEU A 79 10.24 -9.01 11.66
C LEU A 79 10.93 -9.95 10.64
N VAL A 80 11.29 -9.42 9.47
CA VAL A 80 12.01 -10.19 8.45
C VAL A 80 13.41 -10.57 8.91
N SER A 81 13.88 -11.72 8.44
CA SER A 81 15.19 -12.32 8.78
C SER A 81 15.33 -12.82 10.23
N LEU A 82 14.29 -12.77 11.04
CA LEU A 82 14.28 -13.39 12.39
C LEU A 82 14.09 -14.92 12.35
N GLY A 83 13.87 -15.50 11.16
CA GLY A 83 13.68 -16.95 11.01
C GLY A 83 12.35 -17.46 11.58
N LEU A 84 11.38 -16.57 11.77
CA LEU A 84 10.02 -16.89 12.19
C LEU A 84 9.35 -17.81 11.16
N GLN A 85 8.52 -18.73 11.66
CA GLN A 85 7.78 -19.69 10.87
C GLN A 85 6.28 -19.51 11.10
N GLY A 86 5.48 -20.07 10.19
CA GLY A 86 4.02 -20.04 10.27
C GLY A 86 3.37 -19.35 9.08
N GLN A 87 2.08 -19.06 9.21
CA GLN A 87 1.32 -18.29 8.23
C GLN A 87 1.42 -16.79 8.54
N PHE A 88 0.81 -15.96 7.69
CA PHE A 88 0.70 -14.53 7.99
C PHE A 88 0.05 -14.32 9.35
N PRO A 89 0.63 -13.49 10.22
CA PRO A 89 0.24 -13.46 11.62
C PRO A 89 -1.15 -12.88 11.86
N GLU A 90 -1.74 -13.32 12.97
CA GLU A 90 -2.98 -12.78 13.50
C GLU A 90 -2.70 -11.68 14.52
N GLY A 91 -3.70 -10.84 14.81
CA GLY A 91 -3.58 -9.79 15.83
C GLY A 91 -3.26 -8.41 15.29
N LEU A 92 -2.75 -8.32 14.05
CA LEU A 92 -2.44 -7.05 13.39
C LEU A 92 -3.63 -6.09 13.27
N GLN A 93 -4.86 -6.62 13.27
CA GLN A 93 -6.10 -5.82 13.28
C GLN A 93 -6.25 -4.93 14.52
N GLY A 94 -5.60 -5.29 15.63
CA GLY A 94 -5.62 -4.52 16.86
C GLY A 94 -4.56 -3.43 16.88
N CYS A 95 -3.65 -3.36 15.91
CA CYS A 95 -2.61 -2.35 15.92
C CYS A 95 -3.17 -1.00 15.45
N SER A 96 -2.98 0.02 16.28
CA SER A 96 -3.67 1.31 16.19
C SER A 96 -3.23 2.15 14.99
N MET A 97 -1.93 2.18 14.67
CA MET A 97 -1.36 3.12 13.69
C MET A 97 -0.11 2.61 12.95
N ILE A 98 -0.05 1.31 12.61
CA ILE A 98 1.05 0.78 11.80
C ILE A 98 1.04 1.41 10.40
N GLU A 99 2.15 2.06 10.05
CA GLU A 99 2.41 2.60 8.72
C GLU A 99 3.23 1.66 7.85
N ASP A 100 4.19 0.93 8.44
CA ASP A 100 5.15 0.08 7.73
C ASP A 100 5.17 -1.32 8.34
N LEU A 101 4.97 -2.33 7.49
CA LEU A 101 4.94 -3.72 7.87
C LEU A 101 5.82 -4.55 6.95
N ASN A 102 6.76 -5.27 7.58
CA ASN A 102 7.65 -6.21 6.92
C ASN A 102 7.61 -7.59 7.58
N LEU A 103 6.96 -8.55 6.90
CA LEU A 103 6.61 -9.89 7.42
C LEU A 103 6.86 -11.00 6.37
N SER A 104 6.71 -12.25 6.83
CA SER A 104 6.77 -13.48 6.02
C SER A 104 5.47 -14.30 6.13
N GLY A 105 5.20 -15.18 5.15
CA GLY A 105 4.06 -16.12 5.13
C GLY A 105 2.78 -15.59 4.44
N PRO A 106 1.93 -16.45 3.82
CA PRO A 106 0.94 -16.14 2.76
C PRO A 106 -0.03 -14.98 3.03
N ILE A 107 -0.25 -14.08 2.05
CA ILE A 107 -1.14 -12.91 2.20
C ILE A 107 -2.58 -13.40 2.42
N PRO A 108 -3.22 -13.05 3.55
CA PRO A 108 -4.58 -13.48 3.81
C PRO A 108 -5.56 -12.65 2.98
N SER A 109 -6.68 -13.26 2.58
CA SER A 109 -7.67 -12.59 1.71
C SER A 109 -8.35 -11.39 2.37
N ASP A 110 -8.27 -11.26 3.68
CA ASP A 110 -8.83 -10.18 4.50
C ASP A 110 -7.79 -9.11 4.89
N ILE A 111 -6.63 -9.05 4.22
CA ILE A 111 -5.52 -8.14 4.58
C ILE A 111 -5.93 -6.66 4.67
N SER A 112 -6.87 -6.22 3.84
CA SER A 112 -7.39 -4.84 3.87
C SER A 112 -8.10 -4.49 5.18
N TRP A 113 -8.79 -5.46 5.78
CA TRP A 113 -9.46 -5.30 7.07
C TRP A 113 -8.50 -5.41 8.25
N ARG A 114 -7.42 -6.19 8.09
CA ARG A 114 -6.39 -6.32 9.13
C ARG A 114 -5.50 -5.09 9.23
N LEU A 115 -5.30 -4.37 8.14
CA LEU A 115 -4.31 -3.29 8.03
C LEU A 115 -4.89 -2.04 7.34
N PRO A 116 -5.97 -1.43 7.89
CA PRO A 116 -6.73 -0.38 7.20
C PRO A 116 -5.96 0.94 7.02
N TYR A 117 -4.92 1.17 7.82
CA TYR A 117 -4.14 2.41 7.81
C TYR A 117 -2.75 2.30 7.18
N LEU A 118 -2.40 1.11 6.66
CA LEU A 118 -1.04 0.83 6.19
C LEU A 118 -0.68 1.68 4.96
N ARG A 119 0.54 2.23 4.98
CA ARG A 119 1.07 3.08 3.89
C ARG A 119 2.22 2.39 3.16
N TYR A 120 2.99 1.56 3.85
CA TYR A 120 4.15 0.85 3.34
C TYR A 120 3.98 -0.64 3.66
N LEU A 121 3.87 -1.46 2.62
CA LEU A 121 3.83 -2.91 2.75
C LEU A 121 5.01 -3.50 1.99
N ASP A 122 5.98 -4.05 2.72
CA ASP A 122 7.08 -4.82 2.14
C ASP A 122 6.92 -6.29 2.54
N LEU A 123 6.69 -7.14 1.56
CA LEU A 123 6.60 -8.59 1.72
C LEU A 123 7.64 -9.29 0.83
N SER A 124 8.68 -8.57 0.42
CA SER A 124 9.68 -9.08 -0.50
C SER A 124 10.60 -10.12 0.11
N HIS A 125 11.25 -10.93 -0.73
CA HIS A 125 12.21 -11.96 -0.33
C HIS A 125 11.62 -13.00 0.61
N ASN A 126 10.48 -13.54 0.21
CA ASN A 126 9.73 -14.54 0.96
C ASN A 126 9.38 -15.73 0.05
N SER A 127 8.54 -16.64 0.55
CA SER A 127 8.02 -17.80 -0.21
C SER A 127 6.51 -17.69 -0.44
N PHE A 128 6.00 -16.47 -0.67
CA PHE A 128 4.58 -16.26 -0.97
C PHE A 128 4.22 -16.90 -2.31
N SER A 129 3.12 -17.64 -2.38
CA SER A 129 2.65 -18.29 -3.61
C SER A 129 1.15 -18.07 -3.84
N GLY A 130 0.64 -18.55 -4.98
CA GLY A 130 -0.76 -18.30 -5.37
C GLY A 130 -0.95 -16.92 -6.03
N GLN A 131 -2.18 -16.43 -6.06
CA GLN A 131 -2.52 -15.13 -6.67
C GLN A 131 -2.49 -14.00 -5.63
N ILE A 132 -2.29 -12.76 -6.08
CA ILE A 132 -2.52 -11.59 -5.21
C ILE A 132 -4.02 -11.53 -4.89
N PRO A 133 -4.43 -11.50 -3.61
CA PRO A 133 -5.84 -11.39 -3.26
C PRO A 133 -6.41 -10.04 -3.73
N THR A 134 -7.61 -10.06 -4.30
CA THR A 134 -8.27 -8.86 -4.83
C THR A 134 -8.51 -7.79 -3.76
N ASN A 135 -8.70 -8.19 -2.50
CA ASN A 135 -8.88 -7.28 -1.38
C ASN A 135 -7.66 -6.39 -1.11
N ILE A 136 -6.45 -6.72 -1.59
CA ILE A 136 -5.32 -5.81 -1.50
C ILE A 136 -5.63 -4.45 -2.14
N THR A 137 -6.55 -4.41 -3.12
CA THR A 137 -6.96 -3.20 -3.83
C THR A 137 -7.82 -2.24 -2.99
N GLU A 138 -8.29 -2.69 -1.82
CA GLU A 138 -9.07 -1.90 -0.88
C GLU A 138 -8.18 -1.11 0.11
N MET A 139 -6.86 -1.35 0.11
CA MET A 139 -5.89 -0.65 0.95
C MET A 139 -5.61 0.77 0.44
N THR A 140 -6.62 1.64 0.45
CA THR A 140 -6.61 2.98 -0.20
C THR A 140 -5.57 3.98 0.34
N LYS A 141 -4.90 3.68 1.46
CA LYS A 141 -3.83 4.48 2.05
C LYS A 141 -2.43 4.05 1.60
N LEU A 142 -2.33 2.95 0.86
CA LEU A 142 -1.05 2.35 0.47
C LEU A 142 -0.30 3.24 -0.52
N GLU A 143 0.94 3.58 -0.17
CA GLU A 143 1.88 4.42 -0.93
C GLU A 143 3.02 3.60 -1.54
N PHE A 144 3.37 2.49 -0.90
CA PHE A 144 4.43 1.58 -1.33
C PHE A 144 3.99 0.13 -1.15
N LEU A 145 4.10 -0.65 -2.21
CA LEU A 145 3.84 -2.09 -2.20
C LEU A 145 5.00 -2.84 -2.86
N ASN A 146 5.71 -3.65 -2.07
CA ASN A 146 6.79 -4.50 -2.56
C ASN A 146 6.45 -5.97 -2.29
N LEU A 147 6.16 -6.71 -3.35
CA LEU A 147 5.90 -8.14 -3.34
C LEU A 147 7.02 -8.94 -4.04
N SER A 148 8.16 -8.30 -4.29
CA SER A 148 9.21 -8.87 -5.14
C SER A 148 9.89 -10.10 -4.52
N ASN A 149 10.53 -10.93 -5.33
CA ASN A 149 11.28 -12.11 -4.88
C ASN A 149 10.39 -13.08 -4.07
N ASN A 150 9.36 -13.58 -4.75
CA ASN A 150 8.36 -14.51 -4.23
C ASN A 150 7.94 -15.52 -5.32
N ASP A 151 7.01 -16.41 -5.00
CA ASP A 151 6.43 -17.42 -5.90
C ASP A 151 5.00 -17.08 -6.34
N PHE A 152 4.60 -15.79 -6.31
CA PHE A 152 3.26 -15.38 -6.74
C PHE A 152 3.03 -15.69 -8.22
N SER A 153 1.80 -16.04 -8.60
CA SER A 153 1.44 -16.50 -9.93
C SER A 153 0.06 -16.00 -10.35
N GLY A 154 -0.32 -16.25 -11.60
CA GLY A 154 -1.58 -15.75 -12.16
C GLY A 154 -1.50 -14.27 -12.57
N PRO A 155 -2.65 -13.62 -12.82
CA PRO A 155 -2.72 -12.23 -13.25
C PRO A 155 -2.58 -11.23 -12.12
N ILE A 156 -2.05 -10.04 -12.45
CA ILE A 156 -2.16 -8.86 -11.59
C ILE A 156 -3.64 -8.46 -11.55
N PRO A 157 -4.25 -8.23 -10.37
CA PRO A 157 -5.67 -7.88 -10.26
C PRO A 157 -6.02 -6.67 -11.14
N SER A 158 -7.09 -6.77 -11.95
CA SER A 158 -7.52 -5.67 -12.84
C SER A 158 -7.85 -4.38 -12.09
N ASN A 159 -8.29 -4.53 -10.84
CA ASN A 159 -8.72 -3.44 -9.97
C ASN A 159 -7.57 -2.82 -9.15
N ILE A 160 -6.31 -3.22 -9.40
CA ILE A 160 -5.13 -2.66 -8.71
C ILE A 160 -5.03 -1.14 -8.85
N SER A 161 -5.69 -0.55 -9.84
CA SER A 161 -5.83 0.89 -9.99
C SER A 161 -6.57 1.59 -8.85
N LEU A 162 -7.33 0.87 -8.03
CA LEU A 162 -7.95 1.44 -6.84
C LEU A 162 -6.92 1.88 -5.79
N LEU A 163 -5.70 1.34 -5.83
CA LEU A 163 -4.56 1.76 -4.99
C LEU A 163 -3.87 3.02 -5.50
N VAL A 164 -3.96 3.29 -6.80
CA VAL A 164 -3.21 4.34 -7.50
C VAL A 164 -3.44 5.78 -7.00
N PRO A 165 -4.56 6.16 -6.35
CA PRO A 165 -4.68 7.52 -5.79
C PRO A 165 -3.55 7.90 -4.81
N GLN A 166 -2.97 6.91 -4.13
CA GLN A 166 -1.84 7.12 -3.19
C GLN A 166 -0.58 6.33 -3.56
N LEU A 167 -0.71 5.22 -4.29
CA LEU A 167 0.42 4.34 -4.61
C LEU A 167 1.47 5.03 -5.48
N SER A 168 2.68 5.12 -4.95
CA SER A 168 3.84 5.76 -5.57
C SER A 168 4.87 4.76 -6.10
N SER A 169 4.91 3.55 -5.54
CA SER A 169 5.83 2.49 -5.96
C SER A 169 5.16 1.13 -5.87
N LEU A 170 5.28 0.35 -6.94
CA LEU A 170 4.81 -1.03 -7.04
C LEU A 170 5.94 -1.92 -7.57
N ASP A 171 6.47 -2.79 -6.73
CA ASP A 171 7.45 -3.80 -7.13
C ASP A 171 6.85 -5.21 -7.05
N LEU A 172 6.71 -5.84 -8.20
CA LEU A 172 6.22 -7.22 -8.35
C LEU A 172 7.29 -8.13 -8.97
N SER A 173 8.54 -7.68 -9.01
CA SER A 173 9.62 -8.38 -9.72
C SER A 173 10.00 -9.72 -9.11
N TYR A 174 10.66 -10.59 -9.89
CA TYR A 174 11.08 -11.93 -9.43
C TYR A 174 9.91 -12.73 -8.85
N ASN A 175 8.91 -12.97 -9.68
CA ASN A 175 7.72 -13.76 -9.37
C ASN A 175 7.33 -14.59 -10.61
N SER A 176 6.17 -15.22 -10.57
CA SER A 176 5.58 -16.00 -11.66
C SER A 176 4.31 -15.36 -12.24
N PHE A 177 4.15 -14.04 -12.17
CA PHE A 177 2.98 -13.33 -12.72
C PHE A 177 2.87 -13.50 -14.24
N SER A 178 1.63 -13.59 -14.73
CA SER A 178 1.25 -13.87 -16.12
C SER A 178 -0.02 -13.10 -16.52
N GLY A 179 -0.46 -13.14 -17.78
CA GLY A 179 -1.65 -12.38 -18.23
C GLY A 179 -1.39 -10.87 -18.37
N PRO A 180 -2.33 -10.06 -18.86
CA PRO A 180 -2.09 -8.65 -19.20
C PRO A 180 -1.80 -7.75 -18.00
N ILE A 181 -0.93 -6.74 -18.18
CA ILE A 181 -0.80 -5.62 -17.24
C ILE A 181 -2.12 -4.84 -17.31
N PRO A 182 -2.83 -4.63 -16.19
CA PRO A 182 -4.05 -3.85 -16.18
C PRO A 182 -3.80 -2.45 -16.75
N VAL A 183 -4.55 -2.09 -17.80
CA VAL A 183 -4.48 -0.75 -18.45
C VAL A 183 -4.69 0.37 -17.44
N SER A 184 -5.46 0.08 -16.39
CA SER A 184 -5.74 0.98 -15.29
C SER A 184 -4.50 1.40 -14.47
N ILE A 185 -3.39 0.63 -14.51
CA ILE A 185 -2.09 1.03 -13.93
C ILE A 185 -1.42 2.13 -14.77
N THR A 186 -1.72 2.21 -16.05
CA THR A 186 -0.99 3.06 -17.01
C THR A 186 -1.81 4.26 -17.46
N ASP A 187 -3.14 4.14 -17.47
CA ASP A 187 -4.06 5.07 -18.14
C ASP A 187 -4.71 6.16 -17.28
N MET A 188 -4.14 6.51 -16.12
CA MET A 188 -4.71 7.60 -15.31
C MET A 188 -3.99 8.93 -15.61
N ALA A 189 -4.74 10.00 -15.84
CA ALA A 189 -4.19 11.36 -15.95
C ALA A 189 -3.59 11.90 -14.63
N TYR A 190 -3.70 11.13 -13.53
CA TYR A 190 -3.38 11.52 -12.15
C TYR A 190 -2.52 10.48 -11.40
N LEU A 191 -1.78 9.61 -12.11
CA LEU A 191 -0.92 8.60 -11.47
C LEU A 191 0.14 9.26 -10.57
N LYS A 192 0.08 8.99 -9.25
CA LYS A 192 1.21 9.21 -8.33
C LYS A 192 2.29 8.14 -8.45
N LEU A 193 1.99 7.03 -9.14
CA LEU A 193 2.94 5.95 -9.36
C LEU A 193 4.16 6.50 -10.08
N LYS A 194 5.34 6.37 -9.48
CA LYS A 194 6.63 6.79 -10.01
C LYS A 194 7.43 5.59 -10.51
N THR A 195 7.25 4.46 -9.84
CA THR A 195 8.02 3.23 -10.09
C THR A 195 7.06 2.05 -10.22
N LEU A 196 7.17 1.34 -11.34
CA LEU A 196 6.53 0.04 -11.58
C LEU A 196 7.61 -0.94 -12.00
N ASN A 197 7.87 -1.96 -11.19
CA ASN A 197 8.87 -2.97 -11.49
C ASN A 197 8.21 -4.34 -11.68
N LEU A 198 8.30 -4.87 -12.90
CA LEU A 198 7.72 -6.17 -13.27
C LEU A 198 8.78 -7.18 -13.72
N ARG A 199 10.08 -6.84 -13.65
CA ARG A 199 11.16 -7.68 -14.18
C ARG A 199 11.12 -9.11 -13.64
N HIS A 200 11.64 -10.06 -14.40
CA HIS A 200 11.72 -11.47 -13.98
C HIS A 200 10.38 -12.06 -13.54
N ASN A 201 9.35 -11.85 -14.36
CA ASN A 201 8.06 -12.54 -14.29
C ASN A 201 7.82 -13.36 -15.57
N LYS A 202 6.69 -14.07 -15.67
CA LYS A 202 6.27 -14.77 -16.91
C LYS A 202 5.65 -13.79 -17.91
N LEU A 203 6.36 -12.67 -18.16
CA LEU A 203 5.93 -11.62 -19.08
C LEU A 203 6.18 -12.07 -20.53
N ASN A 204 5.12 -12.27 -21.30
CA ASN A 204 5.18 -12.51 -22.74
C ASN A 204 4.68 -11.28 -23.52
N ALA A 205 4.82 -11.23 -24.85
CA ALA A 205 4.41 -10.06 -25.63
C ALA A 205 2.92 -9.67 -25.44
N SER A 206 2.04 -10.63 -25.14
CA SER A 206 0.62 -10.37 -24.90
C SER A 206 0.33 -9.62 -23.59
N ILE A 207 1.27 -9.59 -22.63
CA ILE A 207 1.09 -8.87 -21.37
C ILE A 207 0.89 -7.35 -21.56
N PHE A 208 1.38 -6.83 -22.69
CA PHE A 208 1.35 -5.41 -23.01
C PHE A 208 0.20 -5.02 -23.94
N ALA A 209 -0.59 -5.99 -24.41
CA ALA A 209 -1.70 -5.73 -25.30
C ALA A 209 -2.67 -4.72 -24.66
N GLY A 210 -3.04 -3.67 -25.41
CA GLY A 210 -3.94 -2.61 -24.94
C GLY A 210 -3.29 -1.47 -24.13
N ASN A 211 -2.04 -1.61 -23.69
CA ASN A 211 -1.35 -0.57 -22.91
C ASN A 211 -0.55 0.40 -23.79
N ARG A 212 -1.22 1.42 -24.34
CA ARG A 212 -0.60 2.40 -25.26
C ARG A 212 0.49 3.28 -24.63
N ARG A 213 0.54 3.36 -23.30
CA ARG A 213 1.50 4.19 -22.53
C ARG A 213 2.73 3.42 -22.04
N LEU A 214 2.78 2.09 -22.22
CA LEU A 214 3.94 1.27 -21.91
C LEU A 214 4.88 1.17 -23.11
N CYS A 215 6.18 1.09 -22.84
CA CYS A 215 7.21 0.91 -23.85
C CYS A 215 8.45 0.24 -23.23
N GLY A 216 9.38 -0.22 -24.07
CA GLY A 216 10.50 -1.07 -23.65
C GLY A 216 10.36 -2.49 -24.22
N ALA A 217 11.43 -3.29 -24.22
CA ALA A 217 11.34 -4.66 -24.70
C ALA A 217 10.33 -5.46 -23.85
N PRO A 218 9.44 -6.27 -24.44
CA PRO A 218 9.33 -6.69 -25.84
C PRO A 218 8.51 -5.77 -26.79
N LEU A 219 7.90 -4.68 -26.31
CA LEU A 219 7.08 -3.75 -27.12
C LEU A 219 7.88 -2.88 -28.11
N GLY A 220 9.19 -2.74 -27.89
CA GLY A 220 10.07 -1.90 -28.70
C GLY A 220 10.49 -0.60 -27.99
N ASN A 221 11.31 0.20 -28.66
CA ASN A 221 11.88 1.41 -28.06
C ASN A 221 10.79 2.42 -27.67
N CYS A 222 10.97 3.03 -26.49
CA CYS A 222 10.23 4.20 -26.01
C CYS A 222 10.52 5.43 -26.88
N ARG A 223 10.15 5.40 -28.16
CA ARG A 223 10.01 6.64 -28.92
C ARG A 223 8.74 7.29 -28.44
N LEU A 224 8.86 8.52 -27.93
CA LEU A 224 7.76 9.45 -27.73
C LEU A 224 6.95 9.48 -29.03
N ARG A 225 5.92 8.63 -29.15
CA ARG A 225 4.81 8.95 -30.04
C ARG A 225 4.15 10.12 -29.34
N ARG A 226 4.53 11.32 -29.76
CA ARG A 226 3.62 12.47 -29.72
C ARG A 226 2.34 11.93 -30.33
N VAL A 227 1.40 11.53 -29.48
CA VAL A 227 0.03 11.29 -29.90
C VAL A 227 -0.45 12.67 -30.24
N ASN A 228 -0.22 13.07 -31.48
CA ASN A 228 -0.92 14.18 -32.08
C ASN A 228 -2.37 13.71 -32.29
N ASP A 229 -3.11 13.44 -31.22
CA ASP A 229 -4.58 13.45 -31.24
C ASP A 229 -5.07 14.91 -31.19
N GLU A 230 -4.46 15.76 -32.01
CA GLU A 230 -4.94 17.10 -32.30
C GLU A 230 -5.63 17.15 -33.68
N THR A 231 -6.41 16.14 -34.01
CA THR A 231 -7.28 16.21 -35.20
C THR A 231 -8.76 16.10 -34.93
N SER A 232 -9.23 16.24 -33.68
CA SER A 232 -10.69 16.34 -33.47
C SER A 232 -11.19 17.32 -32.41
N ILE A 233 -10.36 17.78 -31.48
CA ILE A 233 -10.82 18.73 -30.43
C ILE A 233 -10.09 20.08 -30.54
N GLY A 234 -8.77 20.08 -30.77
CA GLY A 234 -7.99 21.30 -30.99
C GLY A 234 -8.44 22.12 -32.21
N ALA A 235 -8.83 21.45 -33.30
CA ALA A 235 -9.37 22.12 -34.49
C ALA A 235 -10.74 22.77 -34.23
N ALA A 236 -11.64 22.12 -33.47
CA ALA A 236 -12.96 22.65 -33.16
C ALA A 236 -12.91 23.77 -32.11
N VAL A 237 -12.12 23.60 -31.05
CA VAL A 237 -11.92 24.61 -30.00
C VAL A 237 -11.10 25.78 -30.55
N GLY A 238 -10.09 25.53 -31.38
CA GLY A 238 -9.32 26.57 -32.07
C GLY A 238 -10.16 27.39 -33.05
N PHE A 239 -11.11 26.76 -33.75
CA PHE A 239 -12.04 27.49 -34.63
C PHE A 239 -12.99 28.38 -33.81
N VAL A 240 -13.55 27.87 -32.71
CA VAL A 240 -14.52 28.61 -31.87
C VAL A 240 -13.82 29.73 -31.08
N VAL A 241 -12.68 29.47 -30.46
CA VAL A 241 -11.90 30.47 -29.70
C VAL A 241 -11.27 31.48 -30.65
N GLY A 242 -10.80 31.07 -31.83
CA GLY A 242 -10.32 31.97 -32.88
C GLY A 242 -11.41 32.89 -33.41
N PHE A 243 -12.63 32.38 -33.62
CA PHE A 243 -13.78 33.21 -34.00
C PHE A 243 -14.15 34.20 -32.89
N VAL A 244 -14.23 33.76 -31.63
CA VAL A 244 -14.63 34.62 -30.51
C VAL A 244 -13.56 35.69 -30.20
N LEU A 245 -12.27 35.35 -30.27
CA LEU A 245 -11.20 36.33 -30.00
C LEU A 245 -11.01 37.34 -31.15
N ALA A 246 -11.23 36.93 -32.41
CA ALA A 246 -11.13 37.83 -33.57
C ALA A 246 -12.21 38.93 -33.59
N PHE A 247 -13.37 38.71 -32.96
CA PHE A 247 -14.42 39.72 -32.86
C PHE A 247 -14.29 40.64 -31.64
N TYR A 248 -13.57 40.25 -30.58
CA TYR A 248 -13.59 40.98 -29.31
C TYR A 248 -12.29 41.67 -28.92
N PHE A 249 -11.11 41.27 -29.41
CA PHE A 249 -9.84 41.89 -28.98
C PHE A 249 -8.78 41.92 -30.10
N PRO A 250 -8.56 43.05 -30.81
CA PRO A 250 -7.56 43.13 -31.87
C PRO A 250 -6.11 43.20 -31.39
N HIS A 251 -5.83 43.16 -30.08
CA HIS A 251 -4.47 43.27 -29.57
C HIS A 251 -4.36 42.63 -28.18
N TRP A 252 -3.76 41.44 -28.09
CA TRP A 252 -2.65 41.11 -27.16
C TRP A 252 -2.35 39.60 -27.06
N PHE A 253 -1.07 39.32 -27.31
CA PHE A 253 -0.13 38.37 -26.66
C PHE A 253 -0.50 36.89 -26.39
N VAL A 254 0.33 36.02 -27.01
CA VAL A 254 1.24 35.01 -26.41
C VAL A 254 0.98 34.62 -24.93
N PHE A 255 0.82 33.32 -24.66
CA PHE A 255 1.61 32.50 -23.70
C PHE A 255 1.19 31.02 -23.83
N SER A 256 2.10 30.16 -24.27
CA SER A 256 2.81 29.10 -23.50
C SER A 256 1.96 27.89 -23.09
N THR A 257 2.27 26.74 -23.70
CA THR A 257 1.93 25.42 -23.17
C THR A 257 3.22 24.70 -22.77
N SER A 258 3.42 24.52 -21.46
CA SER A 258 4.30 23.49 -20.93
C SER A 258 3.41 22.38 -20.40
N LEU A 259 3.41 21.22 -21.07
CA LEU A 259 2.77 20.00 -20.59
C LEU A 259 3.83 18.90 -20.53
N HIS A 260 4.19 18.47 -19.32
CA HIS A 260 5.07 17.33 -19.10
C HIS A 260 4.29 16.02 -19.31
N SER A 261 4.78 15.17 -20.22
CA SER A 261 4.31 13.80 -20.42
C SER A 261 5.23 12.85 -19.67
N TYR A 262 4.70 12.03 -18.75
CA TYR A 262 5.46 10.98 -18.08
C TYR A 262 5.29 9.65 -18.83
N ILE A 263 6.40 9.00 -19.19
CA ILE A 263 6.46 7.65 -19.76
C ILE A 263 7.04 6.71 -18.70
N PHE A 264 6.36 5.60 -18.42
CA PHE A 264 6.85 4.56 -17.51
C PHE A 264 7.74 3.57 -18.25
N ARG A 265 8.99 3.47 -17.80
CA ARG A 265 9.97 2.49 -18.27
C ARG A 265 9.85 1.25 -17.40
N ILE A 266 9.75 0.09 -18.04
CA ILE A 266 9.68 -1.24 -17.42
C ILE A 266 11.05 -1.91 -17.51
#